data_AF-A0AAJ4AQA2-F1
#
_entry.id   AF-A0AAJ4AQA2-F1
#
_cell.length_a   1.000
_cell.length_b   1.000
_cell.length_c   1.000
_cell.angle_alpha   90.00
_cell.angle_beta   90.00
_cell.angle_gamma   90.00
#
_symmetry.space_group_name_H-M   'P 1'
#
loop_
_entity.id
_entity.type
_entity.pdbx_description
1 polymer ?
#
loop_
_entity_poly.entity_id
_entity_poly.type
_entity_poly.pdbx_seq_one_letter_code
_entity_poly.pdbx_strand_id
1 'polypeptide(L)'
;MNALPVLQAAIEVDSSFGNPMMKMAQFEELSLPTEVSLLPQTWGWALLLLLVAIGLTVFAIKKGQHWRKNRYRKQLIEQLNSIEQSSGHLDRQVLTILHLGVSAAYGVQGSQARSLTGGEWLAFLDLCCDGKTQFHSQWGLDWQRACWMKPEEVPKTQQQNSSLVAEARQWLLSHSEQLPTQAIYGSDPVGQHANDMLIDASGAKS
;
A
#
# COMPACT_ATOMS: atom_id res chain seq x y z
N MET A 1 -73.86 91.56 47.32
CA MET A 1 -72.81 92.03 46.38
C MET A 1 -71.93 90.82 46.08
N ASN A 2 -72.42 89.91 45.22
CA ASN A 2 -72.06 89.74 43.81
C ASN A 2 -70.55 89.74 43.55
N ALA A 3 -70.01 88.54 43.30
CA ALA A 3 -68.79 88.34 42.53
C ALA A 3 -69.06 87.20 41.52
N LEU A 4 -69.06 87.56 40.23
CA LEU A 4 -68.81 86.67 39.08
C LEU A 4 -67.30 86.34 39.04
N PRO A 5 -66.79 85.54 38.08
CA PRO A 5 -67.23 84.27 37.47
C PRO A 5 -66.12 83.20 37.70
N VAL A 6 -66.11 82.05 36.99
CA VAL A 6 -64.92 81.43 36.34
C VAL A 6 -65.21 79.96 35.95
N LEU A 7 -65.22 79.75 34.64
CA LEU A 7 -64.81 78.60 33.82
C LEU A 7 -64.66 77.22 34.49
N GLN A 8 -65.47 76.26 34.05
CA GLN A 8 -64.99 74.88 33.87
C GLN A 8 -65.80 74.19 32.77
N ALA A 9 -65.23 74.23 31.56
CA ALA A 9 -65.64 73.38 30.45
C ALA A 9 -65.25 71.94 30.80
N ALA A 10 -66.25 71.10 31.07
CA ALA A 10 -66.10 69.66 31.04
C ALA A 10 -65.97 69.23 29.57
N ILE A 11 -64.74 69.12 29.07
CA ILE A 11 -64.47 68.40 27.83
C ILE A 11 -64.25 66.95 28.22
N GLU A 12 -65.29 66.13 28.09
CA GLU A 12 -65.16 64.67 28.05
C GLU A 12 -64.20 64.33 26.91
N VAL A 13 -63.01 63.83 27.25
CA VAL A 13 -62.10 63.28 26.25
C VAL A 13 -62.69 61.96 25.79
N ASP A 14 -63.33 61.99 24.63
CA ASP A 14 -63.87 60.84 23.92
C ASP A 14 -62.79 59.77 23.75
N SER A 15 -62.99 58.64 24.45
CA SER A 15 -62.10 57.48 24.39
C SER A 15 -62.15 56.73 23.04
N SER A 16 -62.92 57.26 22.07
CA SER A 16 -62.85 56.89 20.65
C SER A 16 -61.63 57.45 19.91
N PHE A 17 -60.81 58.29 20.55
CA PHE A 17 -59.51 58.75 20.02
C PHE A 17 -58.33 57.83 20.36
N GLY A 18 -58.57 56.53 20.46
CA GLY A 18 -57.55 55.50 20.51
C GLY A 18 -57.87 54.45 19.47
N ASN A 19 -57.06 54.36 18.41
CA ASN A 19 -57.19 53.38 17.35
C ASN A 19 -57.49 51.99 17.96
N PRO A 20 -58.69 51.41 17.81
CA PRO A 20 -59.05 50.16 18.48
C PRO A 20 -58.16 48.99 18.02
N MET A 21 -57.44 49.20 16.92
CA MET A 21 -56.40 48.32 16.39
C MET A 21 -55.26 48.06 17.40
N MET A 22 -54.99 48.98 18.35
CA MET A 22 -54.00 48.73 19.42
C MET A 22 -54.51 47.77 20.51
N LYS A 23 -55.82 47.49 20.58
CA LYS A 23 -56.37 46.50 21.53
C LYS A 23 -56.30 45.06 21.00
N MET A 24 -55.96 44.90 19.71
CA MET A 24 -55.68 43.63 19.04
C MET A 24 -54.20 43.50 18.66
N ALA A 25 -53.30 44.21 19.36
CA ALA A 25 -51.90 43.80 19.43
C ALA A 25 -51.78 42.60 20.39
N GLN A 26 -52.51 41.53 20.05
CA GLN A 26 -52.08 40.16 20.25
C GLN A 26 -50.69 40.09 19.60
N PHE A 27 -49.67 40.38 20.40
CA PHE A 27 -48.30 39.92 20.17
C PHE A 27 -48.29 38.40 20.31
N GLU A 28 -49.07 37.74 19.47
CA GLU A 28 -48.98 36.31 19.27
C GLU A 28 -47.92 36.11 18.19
N GLU A 29 -46.81 35.54 18.66
CA GLU A 29 -45.95 34.70 17.86
C GLU A 29 -45.45 35.30 16.53
N LEU A 30 -44.46 36.19 16.64
CA LEU A 30 -43.25 35.85 15.90
C LEU A 30 -42.59 34.71 16.68
N SER A 31 -43.13 33.50 16.51
CA SER A 31 -42.26 32.33 16.56
C SER A 31 -41.16 32.67 15.57
N LEU A 32 -39.96 32.95 16.08
CA LEU A 32 -38.77 33.01 15.23
C LEU A 32 -38.91 31.82 14.29
N PRO A 33 -38.79 31.99 12.95
CA PRO A 33 -38.79 30.83 12.07
C PRO A 33 -37.77 29.91 12.70
N THR A 34 -38.25 28.77 13.23
CA THR A 34 -37.42 27.74 13.87
C THR A 34 -36.22 27.66 12.98
N GLU A 35 -35.01 28.00 13.48
CA GLU A 35 -33.82 28.14 12.65
C GLU A 35 -33.79 26.93 11.73
N VAL A 36 -34.25 27.12 10.49
CA VAL A 36 -34.46 26.00 9.59
C VAL A 36 -33.04 25.65 9.27
N SER A 37 -32.56 24.57 9.88
CA SER A 37 -31.16 24.21 9.93
C SER A 37 -30.62 24.34 8.50
N LEU A 38 -29.95 25.47 8.22
CA LEU A 38 -29.37 25.77 6.92
C LEU A 38 -28.15 24.88 6.68
N LEU A 39 -27.84 24.01 7.62
CA LEU A 39 -27.06 22.81 7.39
C LEU A 39 -27.97 21.88 6.59
N PRO A 40 -27.79 21.74 5.27
CA PRO A 40 -28.43 20.64 4.59
C PRO A 40 -27.91 19.38 5.29
N GLN A 41 -28.78 18.74 6.08
CA GLN A 41 -28.55 17.41 6.68
C GLN A 41 -28.57 16.38 5.55
N THR A 42 -27.69 16.59 4.59
CA THR A 42 -27.49 15.78 3.43
C THR A 42 -26.49 14.74 3.88
N TRP A 43 -27.01 13.54 4.12
CA TRP A 43 -26.20 12.32 4.18
C TRP A 43 -25.20 12.24 3.01
N GLY A 44 -25.43 12.99 1.92
CA GLY A 44 -24.47 13.25 0.85
C GLY A 44 -23.07 13.68 1.29
N TRP A 45 -22.90 14.53 2.32
CA TRP A 45 -21.54 14.84 2.82
C TRP A 45 -20.89 13.67 3.54
N ALA A 46 -21.68 12.91 4.31
CA ALA A 46 -21.18 11.67 4.93
C ALA A 46 -20.80 10.63 3.86
N LEU A 47 -21.60 10.52 2.80
CA LEU A 47 -21.35 9.63 1.65
C LEU A 47 -20.12 10.08 0.85
N LEU A 48 -19.94 11.39 0.68
CA LEU A 48 -18.77 11.98 0.02
C LEU A 48 -17.51 11.79 0.86
N LEU A 49 -17.57 12.02 2.17
CA LEU A 49 -16.46 11.73 3.10
C LEU A 49 -16.12 10.24 3.12
N LEU A 50 -17.13 9.35 3.12
CA LEU A 50 -16.91 7.91 3.04
C LEU A 50 -16.20 7.54 1.73
N LEU A 51 -16.65 8.08 0.60
CA LEU A 51 -16.05 7.80 -0.71
C LEU A 51 -14.62 8.33 -0.81
N VAL A 52 -14.37 9.54 -0.28
CA VAL A 52 -13.03 10.12 -0.16
C VAL A 52 -12.14 9.27 0.75
N ALA A 53 -12.64 8.82 1.90
CA ALA A 53 -11.90 7.97 2.83
C ALA A 53 -11.54 6.62 2.21
N ILE A 54 -12.45 5.99 1.47
CA ILE A 54 -12.18 4.76 0.71
C ILE A 54 -11.12 5.02 -0.35
N GLY A 55 -11.25 6.12 -1.11
CA GLY A 55 -10.26 6.51 -2.13
C GLY A 55 -8.87 6.73 -1.54
N LEU A 56 -8.77 7.46 -0.43
CA LEU A 56 -7.53 7.68 0.33
C LEU A 56 -6.96 6.36 0.86
N THR A 57 -7.80 5.46 1.36
CA THR A 57 -7.37 4.16 1.88
C THR A 57 -6.78 3.31 0.75
N VAL A 58 -7.47 3.21 -0.39
CA VAL A 58 -6.96 2.48 -1.56
C VAL A 58 -5.67 3.13 -2.07
N PHE A 59 -5.62 4.46 -2.15
CA PHE A 59 -4.43 5.18 -2.58
C PHE A 59 -3.25 4.96 -1.63
N ALA A 60 -3.47 5.03 -0.32
CA ALA A 60 -2.47 4.78 0.70
C ALA A 60 -1.97 3.33 0.67
N ILE A 61 -2.87 2.36 0.44
CA ILE A 61 -2.51 0.95 0.25
C ILE A 61 -1.65 0.79 -1.00
N LYS A 62 -2.05 1.33 -2.16
CA LYS A 62 -1.28 1.22 -3.41
C LYS A 62 0.08 1.91 -3.30
N LYS A 63 0.11 3.12 -2.73
CA LYS A 63 1.34 3.88 -2.48
C LYS A 63 2.24 3.16 -1.48
N GLY A 64 1.67 2.60 -0.42
CA GLY A 64 2.37 1.79 0.58
C GLY A 64 2.98 0.53 -0.02
N GLN A 65 2.29 -0.15 -0.94
CA GLN A 65 2.82 -1.29 -1.69
C GLN A 65 3.99 -0.85 -2.58
N HIS A 66 3.87 0.24 -3.34
CA HIS A 66 4.98 0.78 -4.12
C HIS A 66 6.18 1.22 -3.26
N TRP A 67 5.93 1.80 -2.10
CA TRP A 67 6.97 2.22 -1.16
C TRP A 67 7.69 1.04 -0.53
N ARG A 68 6.94 0.00 -0.11
CA ARG A 68 7.53 -1.26 0.37
C ARG A 68 8.45 -1.85 -0.67
N LYS A 69 8.04 -1.86 -1.94
CA LYS A 69 8.84 -2.39 -3.05
C LYS A 69 10.19 -1.71 -3.20
N ASN A 70 10.20 -0.37 -3.16
CA ASN A 70 11.44 0.36 -3.33
C ASN A 70 12.32 0.34 -2.06
N ARG A 71 11.70 0.22 -0.88
CA ARG A 71 12.43 0.22 0.40
C ARG A 71 13.20 -1.07 0.62
N TYR A 72 12.59 -2.25 0.40
CA TYR A 72 13.32 -3.51 0.62
C TYR A 72 14.50 -3.63 -0.34
N ARG A 73 14.34 -3.24 -1.62
CA ARG A 73 15.42 -3.25 -2.62
C ARG A 73 16.60 -2.42 -2.17
N LYS A 74 16.35 -1.19 -1.71
CA LYS A 74 17.39 -0.30 -1.19
C LYS A 74 18.09 -0.91 0.04
N GLN A 75 17.32 -1.43 1.00
CA GLN A 75 17.89 -2.03 2.22
C GLN A 75 18.79 -3.23 1.90
N LEU A 76 18.38 -4.10 0.98
CA LEU A 76 19.17 -5.28 0.60
C LEU A 76 20.43 -4.90 -0.18
N ILE A 77 20.34 -3.90 -1.07
CA ILE A 77 21.52 -3.39 -1.80
C ILE A 77 22.51 -2.72 -0.84
N GLU A 78 22.04 -1.95 0.13
CA GLU A 78 22.89 -1.34 1.16
C GLU A 78 23.60 -2.39 2.00
N GLN A 79 22.88 -3.42 2.45
CA GLN A 79 23.48 -4.55 3.17
C GLN A 79 24.52 -5.26 2.30
N LEU A 80 24.22 -5.50 1.04
CA LEU A 80 25.13 -6.15 0.11
C LEU A 80 26.44 -5.36 -0.06
N ASN A 81 26.34 -4.03 -0.20
CA ASN A 81 27.52 -3.15 -0.27
C ASN A 81 28.35 -3.15 1.02
N SER A 82 27.70 -3.21 2.20
CA SER A 82 28.43 -3.29 3.47
C SER A 82 29.21 -4.60 3.62
N ILE A 83 28.70 -5.68 3.02
CA ILE A 83 29.26 -7.03 3.11
C ILE A 83 30.43 -7.19 2.14
N GLU A 84 30.39 -6.54 0.98
CA GLU A 84 31.54 -6.47 0.07
C GLU A 84 32.77 -5.84 0.76
N GLN A 85 32.55 -4.88 1.66
CA GLN A 85 33.59 -4.20 2.41
C GLN A 85 34.09 -4.99 3.63
N SER A 86 33.34 -6.00 4.08
CA SER A 86 33.67 -6.79 5.27
C SER A 86 34.13 -8.19 4.89
N SER A 87 35.39 -8.50 5.19
CA SER A 87 36.11 -9.70 4.72
C SER A 87 35.65 -11.03 5.35
N GLY A 88 34.56 -11.06 6.11
CA GLY A 88 34.11 -12.24 6.87
C GLY A 88 32.81 -12.82 6.32
N HIS A 89 32.81 -14.11 5.95
CA HIS A 89 31.61 -14.89 5.62
C HIS A 89 30.71 -14.31 4.50
N LEU A 90 31.31 -13.64 3.51
CA LEU A 90 30.57 -13.01 2.40
C LEU A 90 29.57 -13.97 1.73
N ASP A 91 29.96 -15.23 1.51
CA ASP A 91 29.11 -16.24 0.85
C ASP A 91 27.76 -16.45 1.57
N ARG A 92 27.80 -16.67 2.90
CA ARG A 92 26.60 -16.89 3.73
C ARG A 92 25.74 -15.64 3.80
N GLN A 93 26.38 -14.49 3.86
CA GLN A 93 25.70 -13.21 3.96
C GLN A 93 24.95 -12.88 2.67
N VAL A 94 25.57 -13.09 1.50
CA VAL A 94 24.92 -12.98 0.20
C VAL A 94 23.73 -13.94 0.10
N LEU A 95 23.91 -15.21 0.50
CA LEU A 95 22.82 -16.20 0.50
C LEU A 95 21.62 -15.73 1.35
N THR A 96 21.90 -15.19 2.54
CA THR A 96 20.88 -14.67 3.46
C THR A 96 20.15 -13.48 2.85
N ILE A 97 20.88 -12.55 2.21
CA ILE A 97 20.30 -11.40 1.51
C ILE A 97 19.37 -11.85 0.39
N LEU A 98 19.78 -12.81 -0.43
CA LEU A 98 18.93 -13.32 -1.50
C LEU A 98 17.66 -13.96 -0.96
N HIS A 99 17.75 -14.82 0.07
CA HIS A 99 16.57 -15.40 0.70
C HIS A 99 15.62 -14.34 1.29
N LEU A 100 16.17 -13.29 1.90
CA LEU A 100 15.39 -12.17 2.40
C LEU A 100 14.73 -11.39 1.25
N GLY A 101 15.44 -11.21 0.14
CA GLY A 101 14.92 -10.62 -1.10
C GLY A 101 13.78 -11.41 -1.72
N VAL A 102 13.92 -12.74 -1.84
CA VAL A 102 12.86 -13.65 -2.29
C VAL A 102 11.64 -13.53 -1.38
N SER A 103 11.85 -13.55 -0.07
CA SER A 103 10.76 -13.43 0.92
C SER A 103 10.05 -12.08 0.84
N ALA A 104 10.80 -10.99 0.62
CA ALA A 104 10.25 -9.65 0.50
C ALA A 104 9.53 -9.41 -0.83
N ALA A 105 10.04 -9.99 -1.93
CA ALA A 105 9.45 -9.87 -3.26
C ALA A 105 8.14 -10.67 -3.38
N TYR A 106 8.12 -11.90 -2.86
CA TYR A 106 7.04 -12.85 -3.12
C TYR A 106 6.14 -13.15 -1.91
N GLY A 107 6.51 -12.69 -0.72
CA GLY A 107 5.73 -12.86 0.51
C GLY A 107 5.36 -14.32 0.76
N VAL A 108 4.06 -14.59 0.91
CA VAL A 108 3.52 -15.93 1.22
C VAL A 108 3.75 -16.92 0.06
N GLN A 109 3.74 -16.46 -1.19
CA GLN A 109 3.98 -17.33 -2.36
C GLN A 109 5.44 -17.80 -2.43
N GLY A 110 6.36 -17.06 -1.80
CA GLY A 110 7.77 -17.44 -1.66
C GLY A 110 8.02 -18.60 -0.69
N SER A 111 6.98 -19.17 -0.05
CA SER A 111 7.14 -20.31 0.86
C SER A 111 7.76 -21.53 0.18
N GLN A 112 7.46 -21.77 -1.10
CA GLN A 112 8.06 -22.87 -1.86
C GLN A 112 9.53 -22.59 -2.21
N ALA A 113 9.87 -21.35 -2.53
CA ALA A 113 11.27 -20.95 -2.72
C ALA A 113 12.12 -21.15 -1.44
N ARG A 114 11.48 -21.27 -0.28
CA ARG A 114 12.12 -21.56 1.01
C ARG A 114 12.32 -23.06 1.27
N SER A 115 11.56 -23.94 0.60
CA SER A 115 11.80 -25.38 0.62
C SER A 115 12.84 -25.82 -0.40
N LEU A 116 13.04 -25.04 -1.47
CA LEU A 116 14.09 -25.30 -2.45
C LEU A 116 15.48 -25.11 -1.80
N THR A 117 16.36 -26.07 -2.04
CA THR A 117 17.75 -26.03 -1.58
C THR A 117 18.68 -26.50 -2.70
N GLY A 118 19.96 -26.16 -2.64
CA GLY A 118 20.91 -26.67 -3.61
C GLY A 118 20.71 -26.09 -5.02
N GLY A 119 20.93 -26.93 -6.04
CA GLY A 119 20.79 -26.56 -7.45
C GLY A 119 19.40 -26.11 -7.87
N GLU A 120 18.33 -26.63 -7.24
CA GLU A 120 16.95 -26.23 -7.55
C GLU A 120 16.68 -24.78 -7.13
N TRP A 121 17.27 -24.35 -6.01
CA TRP A 121 17.18 -22.96 -5.58
C TRP A 121 17.92 -22.02 -6.53
N LEU A 122 19.07 -22.44 -7.05
CA LEU A 122 19.83 -21.66 -8.04
C LEU A 122 19.07 -21.55 -9.37
N ALA A 123 18.46 -22.64 -9.83
CA ALA A 123 17.59 -22.64 -11.01
C ALA A 123 16.37 -21.72 -10.82
N PHE A 124 15.79 -21.71 -9.62
CA PHE A 124 14.72 -20.78 -9.26
C PHE A 124 15.14 -19.31 -9.38
N LEU A 125 16.35 -18.95 -8.92
CA LEU A 125 16.85 -17.58 -9.04
C LEU A 125 16.98 -17.14 -10.50
N ASP A 126 17.50 -18.01 -11.36
CA ASP A 126 17.67 -17.74 -12.79
C ASP A 126 16.34 -17.63 -13.52
N LEU A 127 15.35 -18.46 -13.16
CA LEU A 127 13.97 -18.37 -13.64
C LEU A 127 13.32 -17.02 -13.28
N CYS A 128 13.59 -16.50 -12.09
CA CYS A 128 13.08 -15.19 -11.67
C CYS A 128 13.72 -14.02 -12.42
N CYS A 129 14.84 -14.23 -13.10
CA CYS A 129 15.59 -13.20 -13.82
C CYS A 129 15.62 -13.41 -15.35
N ASP A 130 14.76 -14.27 -15.89
CA ASP A 130 14.69 -14.58 -17.33
C ASP A 130 16.07 -14.98 -17.89
N GLY A 131 16.84 -15.75 -17.12
CA GLY A 131 18.17 -16.24 -17.50
C GLY A 131 19.28 -15.18 -17.53
N LYS A 132 19.04 -13.96 -17.00
CA LYS A 132 20.07 -12.90 -16.92
C LYS A 132 21.12 -13.16 -15.84
N THR A 133 20.83 -14.06 -14.91
CA THR A 133 21.77 -14.55 -13.90
C THR A 133 22.19 -15.97 -14.25
N GLN A 134 23.40 -16.36 -13.84
CA GLN A 134 23.97 -17.69 -14.10
C GLN A 134 24.25 -18.42 -12.79
N PHE A 135 23.29 -18.39 -11.87
CA PHE A 135 23.41 -19.09 -10.59
C PHE A 135 23.33 -20.60 -10.78
N HIS A 136 22.53 -21.09 -11.73
CA HIS A 136 22.45 -22.50 -12.12
C HIS A 136 23.64 -22.90 -13.02
N SER A 137 24.84 -22.59 -12.56
CA SER A 137 26.11 -22.99 -13.15
C SER A 137 26.95 -23.73 -12.10
N GLN A 138 28.01 -24.39 -12.53
CA GLN A 138 29.02 -24.98 -11.62
C GLN A 138 29.53 -23.95 -10.61
N TRP A 139 29.63 -22.69 -11.04
CA TRP A 139 29.93 -21.55 -10.17
C TRP A 139 28.98 -21.40 -8.97
N GLY A 140 27.66 -21.47 -9.17
CA GLY A 140 26.70 -21.31 -8.09
C GLY A 140 26.66 -22.52 -7.15
N LEU A 141 26.91 -23.73 -7.67
CA LEU A 141 27.05 -24.95 -6.86
C LEU A 141 28.30 -24.88 -5.97
N ASP A 142 29.42 -24.38 -6.50
CA ASP A 142 30.65 -24.16 -5.76
C ASP A 142 30.49 -23.05 -4.71
N TRP A 143 29.75 -21.97 -5.04
CA TRP A 143 29.37 -20.95 -4.07
C TRP A 143 28.53 -21.53 -2.93
N GLN A 144 27.50 -22.32 -3.23
CA GLN A 144 26.70 -22.99 -2.22
C GLN A 144 27.58 -23.85 -1.32
N ARG A 145 28.46 -24.69 -1.88
CA ARG A 145 29.39 -25.49 -1.08
C ARG A 145 30.26 -24.62 -0.16
N ALA A 146 30.75 -23.48 -0.67
CA ALA A 146 31.53 -22.52 0.10
C ALA A 146 30.74 -21.92 1.28
N CYS A 147 29.41 -21.81 1.20
CA CYS A 147 28.58 -21.38 2.33
C CYS A 147 28.69 -22.31 3.55
N TRP A 148 29.01 -23.60 3.40
CA TRP A 148 29.18 -24.51 4.55
C TRP A 148 30.63 -24.69 4.99
N MET A 149 31.59 -24.17 4.22
CA MET A 149 33.01 -24.25 4.54
C MET A 149 33.45 -23.09 5.46
N LYS A 150 34.61 -23.26 6.13
CA LYS A 150 35.21 -22.16 6.89
C LYS A 150 35.89 -21.18 5.92
N PRO A 151 35.81 -19.85 6.14
CA PRO A 151 36.44 -18.86 5.26
C PRO A 151 37.95 -19.05 5.06
N GLU A 152 38.62 -19.70 6.01
CA GLU A 152 40.06 -20.00 5.98
C GLU A 152 40.43 -21.14 5.02
N GLU A 153 39.49 -22.03 4.68
CA GLU A 153 39.75 -23.24 3.88
C GLU A 153 39.65 -22.98 2.36
N VAL A 154 39.00 -21.89 1.96
CA VAL A 154 38.82 -21.53 0.55
C VAL A 154 39.20 -20.05 0.37
N PRO A 155 40.47 -19.72 0.13
CA PRO A 155 40.86 -18.36 -0.24
C PRO A 155 40.29 -18.05 -1.64
N LYS A 156 39.10 -17.45 -1.68
CA LYS A 156 38.53 -16.92 -2.92
C LYS A 156 39.26 -15.66 -3.34
N THR A 157 39.46 -15.50 -4.63
CA THR A 157 40.02 -14.26 -5.19
C THR A 157 39.02 -13.12 -4.97
N GLN A 158 39.51 -11.91 -4.67
CA GLN A 158 38.66 -10.71 -4.55
C GLN A 158 37.73 -10.50 -5.76
N GLN A 159 38.17 -10.92 -6.95
CA GLN A 159 37.37 -10.90 -8.19
C GLN A 159 36.18 -11.88 -8.18
N GLN A 160 36.30 -13.04 -7.54
CA GLN A 160 35.20 -13.99 -7.39
C GLN A 160 34.13 -13.44 -6.44
N ASN A 161 34.56 -12.79 -5.35
CA ASN A 161 33.67 -12.15 -4.40
C ASN A 161 32.89 -10.98 -5.02
N SER A 162 33.57 -10.12 -5.79
CA SER A 162 32.89 -9.01 -6.48
C SER A 162 31.93 -9.49 -7.56
N SER A 163 32.26 -10.57 -8.27
CA SER A 163 31.37 -11.19 -9.26
C SER A 163 30.10 -11.74 -8.60
N LEU A 164 30.23 -12.43 -7.46
CA LEU A 164 29.09 -12.94 -6.69
C LEU A 164 28.17 -11.79 -6.23
N VAL A 165 28.77 -10.72 -5.71
CA VAL A 165 28.03 -9.53 -5.29
C VAL A 165 27.33 -8.86 -6.47
N ALA A 166 27.99 -8.77 -7.62
CA ALA A 166 27.40 -8.19 -8.83
C ALA A 166 26.19 -9.00 -9.33
N GLU A 167 26.28 -10.33 -9.36
CA GLU A 167 25.16 -11.20 -9.74
C GLU A 167 23.99 -11.09 -8.75
N ALA A 168 24.28 -11.09 -7.44
CA ALA A 168 23.27 -10.91 -6.39
C ALA A 168 22.56 -9.56 -6.53
N ARG A 169 23.33 -8.50 -6.80
CA ARG A 169 22.80 -7.15 -7.04
C ARG A 169 21.93 -7.11 -8.30
N GLN A 170 22.38 -7.74 -9.38
CA GLN A 170 21.63 -7.82 -10.61
C GLN A 170 20.28 -8.50 -10.38
N TRP A 171 20.27 -9.63 -9.66
CA TRP A 171 19.05 -10.32 -9.28
C TRP A 171 18.07 -9.42 -8.50
N LEU A 172 18.57 -8.70 -7.48
CA LEU A 172 17.75 -7.77 -6.69
C LEU A 172 17.15 -6.62 -7.52
N LEU A 173 17.79 -6.24 -8.62
CA LEU A 173 17.30 -5.18 -9.52
C LEU A 173 16.34 -5.71 -10.59
N SER A 174 16.59 -6.89 -11.14
CA SER A 174 15.88 -7.42 -12.31
C SER A 174 14.88 -8.53 -12.02
N HIS A 175 14.74 -9.00 -10.79
CA HIS A 175 13.77 -10.05 -10.47
C HIS A 175 12.35 -9.67 -10.92
N SER A 176 11.65 -10.65 -11.49
CA SER A 176 10.23 -10.52 -11.81
C SER A 176 9.43 -10.27 -10.54
N GLU A 177 8.44 -9.37 -10.62
CA GLU A 177 7.53 -9.14 -9.49
C GLU A 177 6.53 -10.30 -9.33
N GLN A 178 6.31 -11.04 -10.41
CA GLN A 178 5.45 -12.21 -10.44
C GLN A 178 6.31 -13.47 -10.28
N LEU A 179 5.87 -14.37 -9.40
CA LEU A 179 6.49 -15.67 -9.26
C LEU A 179 6.28 -16.43 -10.57
N PRO A 180 7.34 -16.98 -11.20
CA PRO A 180 7.16 -17.80 -12.38
C PRO A 180 6.29 -18.99 -12.02
N THR A 181 5.22 -19.23 -12.79
CA THR A 181 4.30 -20.37 -12.55
C THR A 181 5.05 -21.70 -12.55
N GLN A 182 6.11 -21.80 -13.35
CA GLN A 182 7.01 -22.96 -13.42
C GLN A 182 7.75 -23.25 -12.10
N ALA A 183 7.94 -22.23 -11.24
CA ALA A 183 8.54 -22.42 -9.92
C ALA A 183 7.54 -22.94 -8.88
N ILE A 184 6.23 -22.83 -9.12
CA ILE A 184 5.16 -23.27 -8.21
C ILE A 184 4.83 -24.76 -8.42
N TYR A 185 5.02 -25.24 -9.65
CA TYR A 185 4.84 -26.63 -10.04
C TYR A 185 6.22 -27.21 -10.34
N GLY A 186 7.03 -27.37 -9.30
CA GLY A 186 8.43 -27.78 -9.44
C GLY A 186 8.54 -29.03 -10.31
N SER A 187 9.15 -28.89 -11.50
CA SER A 187 9.58 -29.95 -12.44
C SER A 187 8.68 -31.21 -12.58
N ASP A 188 7.40 -31.14 -12.24
CA ASP A 188 6.47 -32.25 -12.37
C ASP A 188 5.83 -32.16 -13.76
N PRO A 189 6.10 -33.12 -14.67
CA PRO A 189 5.61 -33.07 -16.05
C PRO A 189 4.08 -33.11 -16.16
N VAL A 190 3.38 -33.42 -15.06
CA VAL A 190 1.91 -33.51 -14.99
C VAL A 190 1.24 -32.12 -14.97
N GLY A 191 1.89 -31.10 -14.38
CA GLY A 191 1.32 -29.74 -14.30
C GLY A 191 1.41 -28.96 -15.62
N GLN A 192 2.46 -29.23 -16.40
CA GLN A 192 2.70 -28.53 -17.67
C GLN A 192 1.75 -28.99 -18.78
N HIS A 193 1.40 -30.28 -18.79
CA HIS A 193 0.40 -30.83 -19.72
C HIS A 193 -1.01 -30.27 -19.49
N ALA A 194 -1.40 -30.00 -18.23
CA ALA A 194 -2.68 -29.38 -17.91
C ALA A 194 -2.76 -27.92 -18.38
N ASN A 195 -1.64 -27.19 -18.36
CA ASN A 195 -1.59 -25.81 -18.84
C ASN A 195 -1.61 -25.73 -20.38
N ASP A 196 -0.91 -26.63 -21.08
CA ASP A 196 -1.01 -26.76 -22.54
C ASP A 196 -2.43 -27.14 -22.97
N MET A 197 -3.11 -28.02 -22.22
CA MET A 197 -4.49 -28.43 -22.52
C MET A 197 -5.51 -27.31 -22.30
N LEU A 198 -5.28 -26.40 -21.35
CA LEU A 198 -6.13 -25.22 -21.14
C LEU A 198 -5.89 -24.11 -22.18
N ILE A 199 -4.67 -23.97 -22.70
CA ILE A 199 -4.35 -23.02 -23.76
C ILE A 199 -4.93 -23.51 -25.11
N ASP A 200 -4.86 -24.80 -25.42
CA ASP A 200 -5.44 -25.40 -26.64
C ASP A 200 -6.99 -25.33 -26.64
N ALA A 201 -7.62 -25.56 -25.48
CA ALA A 201 -9.08 -25.43 -25.34
C ALA A 201 -9.60 -23.98 -25.50
N SER A 202 -8.74 -22.98 -25.27
CA SER A 202 -9.07 -21.56 -25.46
C SER A 202 -8.89 -21.09 -26.91
N GLY A 203 -7.98 -21.73 -27.66
CA GLY A 203 -7.74 -21.46 -29.09
C GLY A 203 -8.81 -22.00 -30.04
N ALA A 204 -9.58 -23.03 -29.64
CA ALA A 204 -10.57 -23.70 -30.48
C ALA A 204 -11.94 -22.99 -30.58
N LYS A 205 -12.07 -21.74 -30.09
CA LYS A 205 -13.31 -20.95 -30.14
C LYS A 205 -13.22 -19.67 -30.98
N SER A 206 -12.24 -19.54 -31.86
CA SER A 206 -12.22 -18.49 -32.89
C SER A 206 -12.46 -19.04 -34.28
#